data_AF-A0AAW5JKY1-F1
#
_entry.id   AF-A0AAW5JKY1-F1
#
_cell.length_a   1.000
_cell.length_b   1.000
_cell.length_c   1.000
_cell.angle_alpha   90.00
_cell.angle_beta   90.00
_cell.angle_gamma   90.00
#
_symmetry.space_group_name_H-M   'P 1'
#
loop_
_entity.id
_entity.type
_entity.pdbx_description
1 polymer ?
#
loop_
_entity_poly.entity_id
_entity_poly.type
_entity_poly.pdbx_seq_one_letter_code
_entity_poly.pdbx_strand_id
1 'polypeptide(L)'
;MNQRILSLLLAGTLSLTLLAGCAPKGSESSQPPETTPMVTPTQPAEPTETSVLPTEPPETEPTETPGAAPESTPGAAKPSQTPKPSEKPNAAPPQKPQASPEATPVPTPSESPDSSSVVTQVWEQIAADLADVLPSSMDLTGDDLKSTYGIDPADLEDYVCKLPMMSAHITEFFIAKVKDGKMDAVKAALQARQEALAGGFLYPSLVELVEDYKLVVNGNYILFCITENADQAVEIFDDYTK
;
A
#
# COMPACT_ATOMS: atom_id res chain seq x y z
N MET A 1 35.81 -15.90 13.04
CA MET A 1 36.29 -16.63 14.23
C MET A 1 37.19 -15.69 15.04
N ASN A 2 36.72 -15.25 16.22
CA ASN A 2 37.47 -15.10 17.48
C ASN A 2 38.75 -14.20 17.56
N GLN A 3 38.95 -13.28 18.53
CA GLN A 3 38.19 -12.90 19.74
C GLN A 3 38.46 -11.43 20.18
N ARG A 4 37.45 -10.85 20.85
CA ARG A 4 37.52 -10.02 22.09
C ARG A 4 38.63 -8.97 22.26
N ILE A 5 38.22 -7.71 22.45
CA ILE A 5 38.74 -6.89 23.56
C ILE A 5 37.52 -6.43 24.39
N LEU A 6 37.55 -6.78 25.68
CA LEU A 6 36.54 -6.45 26.68
C LEU A 6 37.12 -5.34 27.56
N SER A 7 36.53 -4.14 27.55
CA SER A 7 36.90 -3.05 28.45
C SER A 7 35.81 -2.80 29.49
N LEU A 8 36.22 -2.79 30.76
CA LEU A 8 35.35 -2.79 31.93
C LEU A 8 34.78 -1.41 32.28
N LEU A 9 33.52 -1.42 32.72
CA LEU A 9 32.96 -0.73 33.90
C LEU A 9 33.60 0.57 34.39
N LEU A 10 32.76 1.61 34.50
CA LEU A 10 32.75 2.47 35.69
C LEU A 10 31.31 2.69 36.17
N ALA A 11 31.12 2.79 37.49
CA ALA A 11 29.82 2.64 38.15
C ALA A 11 29.33 3.94 38.83
N GLY A 12 28.03 3.97 39.12
CA GLY A 12 27.36 5.01 39.92
C GLY A 12 26.61 6.04 39.06
N THR A 13 25.39 6.46 39.41
CA THR A 13 24.73 6.41 40.72
C THR A 13 23.23 6.10 40.64
N LEU A 14 22.76 5.32 41.62
CA LEU A 14 21.34 5.09 41.88
C LEU A 14 20.78 6.27 42.67
N SER A 15 19.83 7.02 42.13
CA SER A 15 19.06 8.04 42.86
C SER A 15 17.59 7.67 42.91
N LEU A 16 17.21 6.91 43.95
CA LEU A 16 15.83 6.59 44.27
C LEU A 16 15.35 7.53 45.39
N THR A 17 14.47 8.48 45.07
CA THR A 17 13.89 9.42 46.04
C THR A 17 12.37 9.31 46.08
N LEU A 18 11.86 8.53 47.05
CA LEU A 18 10.49 8.65 47.54
C LEU A 18 10.53 8.94 49.04
N LEU A 19 10.04 10.11 49.48
CA LEU A 19 9.11 10.21 50.61
C LEU A 19 8.39 11.57 50.76
N ALA A 20 7.06 11.52 50.55
CA ALA A 20 5.95 12.13 51.31
C ALA A 20 5.88 13.62 51.74
N GLY A 21 4.65 14.16 51.57
CA GLY A 21 4.05 15.29 52.30
C GLY A 21 3.53 16.40 51.37
N CYS A 22 2.35 17.03 51.50
CA CYS A 22 1.18 16.92 52.41
C CYS A 22 0.03 17.78 51.79
N ALA A 23 -1.26 17.73 52.16
CA ALA A 23 -2.15 16.74 52.81
C ALA A 23 -3.58 17.34 52.84
N PRO A 24 -4.70 16.57 52.73
CA PRO A 24 -6.04 17.12 52.87
C PRO A 24 -6.51 17.20 54.33
N LYS A 25 -7.50 18.08 54.58
CA LYS A 25 -8.05 18.38 55.90
C LYS A 25 -8.69 17.14 56.55
N GLY A 26 -8.49 16.98 57.86
CA GLY A 26 -9.07 15.87 58.61
C GLY A 26 -10.49 16.13 59.12
N SER A 27 -11.11 15.06 59.62
CA SER A 27 -11.95 15.06 60.82
C SER A 27 -12.06 13.64 61.39
N GLU A 28 -11.45 13.48 62.55
CA GLU A 28 -11.97 12.77 63.74
C GLU A 28 -12.32 11.26 63.73
N SER A 29 -11.78 10.60 64.76
CA SER A 29 -12.30 9.44 65.51
C SER A 29 -12.15 7.99 65.03
N SER A 30 -11.38 7.29 65.87
CA SER A 30 -11.61 5.94 66.40
C SER A 30 -11.08 4.72 65.63
N GLN A 31 -10.24 4.00 66.37
CA GLN A 31 -9.44 2.84 66.00
C GLN A 31 -10.02 1.57 66.71
N PRO A 32 -9.32 0.42 66.77
CA PRO A 32 -9.58 -0.87 66.09
C PRO A 32 -10.26 -1.90 67.06
N PRO A 33 -10.18 -3.26 66.95
CA PRO A 33 -9.53 -4.17 65.97
C PRO A 33 -10.47 -5.32 65.50
N GLU A 34 -10.10 -6.51 64.98
CA GLU A 34 -8.81 -7.21 64.78
C GLU A 34 -8.85 -8.33 63.70
N THR A 35 -7.68 -8.94 63.45
CA THR A 35 -7.39 -10.29 62.91
C THR A 35 -7.52 -10.61 61.41
N THR A 36 -6.39 -11.10 60.88
CA THR A 36 -6.25 -12.00 59.72
C THR A 36 -6.06 -13.45 60.22
N PRO A 37 -5.83 -14.50 59.40
CA PRO A 37 -6.11 -14.73 57.96
C PRO A 37 -6.95 -16.03 57.74
N MET A 38 -7.28 -16.39 56.48
CA MET A 38 -7.06 -17.76 55.93
C MET A 38 -7.33 -17.82 54.41
N VAL A 39 -6.63 -18.73 53.72
CA VAL A 39 -6.62 -18.97 52.27
C VAL A 39 -7.53 -20.15 51.90
N THR A 40 -8.20 -20.13 50.74
CA THR A 40 -8.50 -21.33 49.90
C THR A 40 -8.94 -20.91 48.48
N PRO A 41 -8.39 -21.49 47.40
CA PRO A 41 -8.84 -21.26 46.03
C PRO A 41 -9.99 -22.22 45.64
N THR A 42 -10.90 -21.79 44.77
CA THR A 42 -11.92 -22.66 44.15
C THR A 42 -11.56 -22.94 42.69
N GLN A 43 -11.64 -24.21 42.30
CA GLN A 43 -11.19 -24.77 41.01
C GLN A 43 -12.31 -24.73 39.93
N PRO A 44 -12.00 -24.74 38.61
CA PRO A 44 -13.00 -24.65 37.55
C PRO A 44 -13.89 -25.90 37.40
N ALA A 45 -15.03 -25.73 36.72
CA ALA A 45 -15.95 -26.83 36.37
C ALA A 45 -16.40 -26.77 34.90
N GLU A 46 -15.86 -27.69 34.12
CA GLU A 46 -16.37 -28.27 32.86
C GLU A 46 -15.97 -29.77 32.90
N PRO A 47 -16.52 -30.68 32.08
CA PRO A 47 -17.44 -30.48 30.95
C PRO A 47 -18.76 -31.26 31.08
N THR A 48 -19.62 -31.23 30.06
CA THR A 48 -20.62 -32.29 29.84
C THR A 48 -20.85 -32.50 28.35
N GLU A 49 -20.36 -33.63 27.83
CA GLU A 49 -20.78 -34.13 26.51
C GLU A 49 -22.24 -34.61 26.55
N THR A 50 -23.01 -34.39 25.50
CA THR A 50 -24.06 -35.34 25.08
C THR A 50 -24.24 -35.28 23.57
N SER A 51 -24.03 -36.42 22.92
CA SER A 51 -24.19 -36.63 21.48
C SER A 51 -25.67 -36.87 21.11
N VAL A 52 -26.14 -36.29 19.99
CA VAL A 52 -27.33 -36.77 19.26
C VAL A 52 -27.27 -36.44 17.76
N LEU A 53 -27.18 -37.49 16.96
CA LEU A 53 -27.55 -37.67 15.55
C LEU A 53 -28.19 -39.09 15.49
N PRO A 54 -28.96 -39.53 14.47
CA PRO A 54 -29.46 -38.84 13.27
C PRO A 54 -30.98 -39.01 13.01
N THR A 55 -31.55 -38.28 12.04
CA THR A 55 -32.79 -38.67 11.31
C THR A 55 -32.78 -38.08 9.89
N GLU A 56 -33.46 -38.76 8.97
CA GLU A 56 -33.37 -38.72 7.49
C GLU A 56 -33.87 -37.46 6.75
N PRO A 57 -33.48 -37.29 5.46
CA PRO A 57 -34.13 -36.37 4.53
C PRO A 57 -35.42 -36.97 3.93
N PRO A 58 -36.40 -36.15 3.49
CA PRO A 58 -37.45 -36.60 2.59
C PRO A 58 -37.00 -36.48 1.12
N GLU A 59 -36.79 -37.62 0.49
CA GLU A 59 -36.75 -37.75 -0.97
C GLU A 59 -38.17 -38.11 -1.47
N THR A 60 -38.80 -37.24 -2.26
CA THR A 60 -39.97 -37.61 -3.07
C THR A 60 -39.89 -36.99 -4.46
N GLU A 61 -39.39 -37.82 -5.36
CA GLU A 61 -39.68 -38.07 -6.78
C GLU A 61 -40.94 -37.42 -7.48
N PRO A 62 -41.09 -37.57 -8.82
CA PRO A 62 -41.32 -36.44 -9.70
C PRO A 62 -42.80 -36.21 -10.09
N THR A 63 -43.05 -35.13 -10.84
CA THR A 63 -44.28 -34.98 -11.64
C THR A 63 -43.94 -34.92 -13.12
N GLU A 64 -44.20 -36.04 -13.79
CA GLU A 64 -44.03 -36.28 -15.23
C GLU A 64 -45.25 -35.79 -16.06
N THR A 65 -44.98 -35.14 -17.21
CA THR A 65 -45.68 -35.37 -18.50
C THR A 65 -47.17 -34.95 -18.64
N PRO A 66 -47.77 -34.76 -19.85
CA PRO A 66 -47.26 -34.49 -21.22
C PRO A 66 -47.58 -33.03 -21.69
N GLY A 67 -47.20 -32.51 -22.86
CA GLY A 67 -46.52 -33.05 -24.04
C GLY A 67 -47.20 -32.59 -25.34
N ALA A 68 -46.49 -31.88 -26.22
CA ALA A 68 -46.91 -31.57 -27.61
C ALA A 68 -45.75 -31.04 -28.47
N ALA A 69 -44.99 -31.97 -29.08
CA ALA A 69 -44.36 -31.75 -30.39
C ALA A 69 -45.25 -32.44 -31.46
N PRO A 70 -45.16 -32.12 -32.76
CA PRO A 70 -43.97 -32.46 -33.55
C PRO A 70 -43.47 -31.39 -34.55
N GLU A 71 -42.23 -31.62 -35.00
CA GLU A 71 -41.56 -31.31 -36.29
C GLU A 71 -42.32 -30.52 -37.38
N SER A 72 -41.64 -29.62 -38.11
CA SER A 72 -40.81 -30.04 -39.25
C SER A 72 -39.65 -29.09 -39.61
N THR A 73 -38.54 -29.69 -40.05
CA THR A 73 -37.33 -29.07 -40.66
C THR A 73 -37.42 -29.18 -42.21
N PRO A 74 -36.36 -29.01 -43.04
CA PRO A 74 -35.13 -28.18 -42.96
C PRO A 74 -34.94 -27.26 -44.20
N GLY A 75 -33.88 -26.44 -44.24
CA GLY A 75 -33.45 -25.74 -45.47
C GLY A 75 -32.01 -25.23 -45.40
N ALA A 76 -31.08 -25.91 -46.07
CA ALA A 76 -29.64 -25.59 -46.07
C ALA A 76 -29.15 -25.08 -47.43
N ALA A 77 -28.13 -24.20 -47.44
CA ALA A 77 -27.01 -24.25 -48.40
C ALA A 77 -25.94 -23.15 -48.15
N LYS A 78 -24.67 -23.56 -48.24
CA LYS A 78 -23.44 -22.74 -48.36
C LYS A 78 -22.71 -23.28 -49.61
N PRO A 79 -22.20 -22.46 -50.55
CA PRO A 79 -20.73 -22.34 -50.68
C PRO A 79 -20.18 -20.97 -51.13
N SER A 80 -18.87 -20.83 -50.89
CA SER A 80 -17.98 -19.72 -51.28
C SER A 80 -17.79 -19.57 -52.79
N GLN A 81 -17.37 -18.38 -53.25
CA GLN A 81 -16.33 -18.24 -54.30
C GLN A 81 -15.81 -16.80 -54.49
N THR A 82 -14.50 -16.68 -54.69
CA THR A 82 -13.79 -15.50 -55.23
C THR A 82 -13.32 -15.83 -56.64
N PRO A 83 -13.33 -14.88 -57.60
CA PRO A 83 -12.07 -14.56 -58.28
C PRO A 83 -11.89 -13.08 -58.70
N LYS A 84 -10.65 -12.75 -59.12
CA LYS A 84 -10.11 -11.49 -59.69
C LYS A 84 -9.41 -11.89 -61.03
N PRO A 85 -9.35 -11.13 -62.17
CA PRO A 85 -8.66 -9.81 -62.28
C PRO A 85 -8.99 -8.80 -63.46
N SER A 86 -8.42 -7.58 -63.36
CA SER A 86 -7.93 -6.65 -64.45
C SER A 86 -8.92 -6.02 -65.47
N GLU A 87 -8.71 -4.86 -66.15
CA GLU A 87 -7.62 -3.85 -66.35
C GLU A 87 -8.21 -2.39 -66.34
N LYS A 88 -7.59 -1.32 -65.78
CA LYS A 88 -6.59 -0.33 -66.35
C LYS A 88 -7.16 0.67 -67.40
N PRO A 89 -6.60 1.88 -67.68
CA PRO A 89 -5.79 2.84 -66.89
C PRO A 89 -6.47 4.23 -66.67
N ASN A 90 -5.92 5.08 -65.79
CA ASN A 90 -5.78 6.50 -66.13
C ASN A 90 -4.50 7.10 -65.53
N ALA A 91 -3.92 8.09 -66.20
CA ALA A 91 -2.56 8.58 -65.97
C ALA A 91 -2.50 9.82 -65.05
N ALA A 92 -1.32 10.03 -64.45
CA ALA A 92 -1.04 11.18 -63.58
C ALA A 92 -0.77 12.48 -64.35
N PRO A 93 -1.03 13.64 -63.73
CA PRO A 93 -0.28 14.87 -63.94
C PRO A 93 0.84 15.06 -62.87
N PRO A 94 1.85 15.89 -63.13
CA PRO A 94 3.15 15.80 -62.44
C PRO A 94 3.23 16.57 -61.11
N GLN A 95 4.12 16.09 -60.22
CA GLN A 95 4.56 16.84 -59.06
C GLN A 95 5.34 18.10 -59.46
N LYS A 96 5.07 19.21 -58.76
CA LYS A 96 5.97 20.36 -58.69
C LYS A 96 6.52 20.44 -57.26
N PRO A 97 7.84 20.61 -57.06
CA PRO A 97 8.39 20.72 -55.70
C PRO A 97 7.90 22.00 -55.05
N GLN A 98 7.07 21.87 -54.02
CA GLN A 98 6.76 22.96 -53.10
C GLN A 98 7.65 22.76 -51.88
N ALA A 99 8.61 23.66 -51.70
CA ALA A 99 9.47 23.66 -50.53
C ALA A 99 8.61 23.81 -49.29
N SER A 100 8.78 22.91 -48.31
CA SER A 100 8.21 23.07 -46.98
C SER A 100 9.19 23.83 -46.10
N PRO A 101 8.87 25.06 -45.66
CA PRO A 101 9.42 25.62 -44.44
C PRO A 101 8.52 25.19 -43.27
N GLU A 102 8.42 23.88 -43.02
CA GLU A 102 7.97 23.42 -41.71
C GLU A 102 9.05 23.80 -40.71
N ALA A 103 8.89 24.99 -40.13
CA ALA A 103 9.50 25.30 -38.85
C ALA A 103 8.86 24.36 -37.83
N THR A 104 9.43 23.16 -37.71
CA THR A 104 9.20 22.29 -36.56
C THR A 104 9.35 23.17 -35.32
N PRO A 105 8.33 23.32 -34.47
CA PRO A 105 8.57 23.86 -33.16
C PRO A 105 9.55 22.90 -32.50
N VAL A 106 10.81 23.32 -32.39
CA VAL A 106 11.79 22.66 -31.53
C VAL A 106 11.07 22.48 -30.20
N PRO A 107 10.96 21.26 -29.65
CA PRO A 107 10.41 21.10 -28.32
C PRO A 107 11.25 21.97 -27.41
N THR A 108 10.64 23.05 -26.90
CA THR A 108 11.19 23.83 -25.80
C THR A 108 11.65 22.82 -24.76
N PRO A 109 12.89 22.91 -24.24
CA PRO A 109 13.31 22.03 -23.17
C PRO A 109 12.24 22.05 -22.10
N SER A 110 11.58 20.91 -21.89
CA SER A 110 10.74 20.72 -20.72
C SER A 110 11.65 21.04 -19.54
N GLU A 111 11.26 21.99 -18.69
CA GLU A 111 11.98 22.25 -17.46
C GLU A 111 12.12 20.90 -16.74
N SER A 112 13.37 20.43 -16.61
CA SER A 112 13.66 19.32 -15.72
C SER A 112 13.19 19.75 -14.34
N PRO A 113 12.41 18.93 -13.62
CA PRO A 113 12.07 19.25 -12.23
C PRO A 113 13.36 19.47 -11.45
N ASP A 114 13.37 20.50 -10.61
CA ASP A 114 14.52 20.89 -9.80
C ASP A 114 15.10 19.70 -9.00
N SER A 115 16.21 19.12 -9.46
CA SER A 115 16.98 18.10 -8.74
C SER A 115 17.70 18.64 -7.48
N SER A 116 17.25 19.81 -7.00
CA SER A 116 17.77 20.49 -5.82
C SER A 116 17.03 20.14 -4.53
N SER A 117 15.86 19.49 -4.60
CA SER A 117 15.08 19.13 -3.42
C SER A 117 15.56 17.83 -2.76
N VAL A 118 15.49 17.80 -1.41
CA VAL A 118 15.81 16.60 -0.61
C VAL A 118 14.92 15.42 -0.97
N VAL A 119 13.63 15.67 -1.25
CA VAL A 119 12.66 14.65 -1.67
C VAL A 119 13.08 14.00 -2.99
N THR A 120 13.47 14.81 -3.98
CA THR A 120 13.95 14.31 -5.28
C THR A 120 15.23 13.52 -5.12
N GLN A 121 16.19 14.01 -4.32
CA GLN A 121 17.47 13.33 -4.08
C GLN A 121 17.30 11.98 -3.37
N VAL A 122 16.41 11.87 -2.39
CA VAL A 122 16.07 10.57 -1.77
C VAL A 122 15.51 9.60 -2.81
N TRP A 123 14.59 10.05 -3.67
CA TRP A 123 14.08 9.17 -4.74
C TRP A 123 15.17 8.79 -5.75
N GLU A 124 16.00 9.73 -6.20
CA GLU A 124 17.09 9.46 -7.15
C GLU A 124 18.09 8.46 -6.58
N GLN A 125 18.44 8.56 -5.29
CA GLN A 125 19.34 7.62 -4.61
C GLN A 125 18.70 6.24 -4.44
N ILE A 126 17.42 6.15 -4.03
CA ILE A 126 16.65 4.90 -3.99
C ILE A 126 16.60 4.23 -5.38
N ALA A 127 16.31 5.02 -6.42
CA ALA A 127 16.20 4.53 -7.79
C ALA A 127 17.56 4.09 -8.39
N ALA A 128 18.66 4.69 -7.96
CA ALA A 128 20.01 4.31 -8.35
C ALA A 128 20.47 3.02 -7.64
N ASP A 129 20.34 2.96 -6.31
CA ASP A 129 20.86 1.83 -5.51
C ASP A 129 20.00 0.56 -5.63
N LEU A 130 18.72 0.70 -6.01
CA LEU A 130 17.80 -0.42 -6.21
C LEU A 130 17.43 -0.64 -7.70
N ALA A 131 18.19 -0.08 -8.65
CA ALA A 131 17.89 -0.10 -10.08
C ALA A 131 17.66 -1.50 -10.67
N ASP A 132 18.35 -2.53 -10.15
CA ASP A 132 18.24 -3.91 -10.63
C ASP A 132 17.01 -4.67 -10.08
N VAL A 133 16.38 -4.17 -9.01
CA VAL A 133 15.28 -4.86 -8.29
C VAL A 133 13.96 -4.11 -8.30
N LEU A 134 13.96 -2.78 -8.49
CA LEU A 134 12.72 -2.01 -8.56
C LEU A 134 11.95 -2.28 -9.87
N PRO A 135 10.66 -2.65 -9.81
CA PRO A 135 9.83 -2.71 -11.00
C PRO A 135 9.58 -1.30 -11.55
N SER A 136 9.30 -1.22 -12.85
CA SER A 136 8.99 0.04 -13.52
C SER A 136 7.77 0.73 -12.89
N SER A 137 7.98 1.97 -12.46
CA SER A 137 6.98 2.81 -11.78
C SER A 137 6.66 4.08 -12.58
N MET A 138 5.46 4.61 -12.38
CA MET A 138 5.01 5.90 -12.92
C MET A 138 4.90 6.94 -11.79
N ASP A 139 5.15 8.20 -12.13
CA ASP A 139 4.87 9.33 -11.26
C ASP A 139 3.36 9.58 -11.13
N LEU A 140 2.90 9.76 -9.89
CA LEU A 140 1.56 10.23 -9.59
C LEU A 140 1.63 11.71 -9.22
N THR A 141 0.85 12.56 -9.88
CA THR A 141 0.95 14.02 -9.72
C THR A 141 -0.41 14.69 -9.59
N GLY A 142 -0.44 15.84 -8.90
CA GLY A 142 -1.58 16.76 -8.87
C GLY A 142 -2.87 16.10 -8.36
N ASP A 143 -3.91 16.16 -9.19
CA ASP A 143 -5.25 15.65 -8.86
C ASP A 143 -5.26 14.12 -8.61
N ASP A 144 -4.35 13.36 -9.23
CA ASP A 144 -4.29 11.91 -9.07
C ASP A 144 -3.76 11.48 -7.69
N LEU A 145 -2.90 12.29 -7.07
CA LEU A 145 -2.49 12.08 -5.67
C LEU A 145 -3.69 12.18 -4.73
N LYS A 146 -4.54 13.19 -4.97
CA LYS A 146 -5.74 13.45 -4.15
C LYS A 146 -6.82 12.40 -4.34
N SER A 147 -7.00 11.89 -5.55
CA SER A 147 -7.96 10.81 -5.82
C SER A 147 -7.49 9.45 -5.29
N THR A 148 -6.18 9.18 -5.29
CA THR A 148 -5.60 7.87 -4.95
C THR A 148 -5.27 7.71 -3.47
N TYR A 149 -4.78 8.77 -2.82
CA TYR A 149 -4.36 8.76 -1.41
C TYR A 149 -5.24 9.64 -0.52
N GLY A 150 -6.05 10.55 -1.07
CA GLY A 150 -6.77 11.57 -0.28
C GLY A 150 -5.89 12.73 0.19
N ILE A 151 -4.62 12.78 -0.24
CA ILE A 151 -3.66 13.84 0.12
C ILE A 151 -3.84 15.02 -0.84
N ASP A 152 -4.06 16.21 -0.31
CA ASP A 152 -4.08 17.43 -1.11
C ASP A 152 -2.63 17.90 -1.37
N PRO A 153 -2.17 18.07 -2.63
CA PRO A 153 -0.83 18.61 -2.91
C PRO A 153 -0.59 19.99 -2.28
N ALA A 154 -1.65 20.77 -2.01
CA ALA A 154 -1.54 22.05 -1.31
C ALA A 154 -1.06 21.93 0.15
N ASP A 155 -1.12 20.74 0.76
CA ASP A 155 -0.61 20.46 2.11
C ASP A 155 0.86 20.02 2.13
N LEU A 156 1.49 19.88 0.96
CA LEU A 156 2.89 19.51 0.78
C LEU A 156 3.70 20.73 0.31
N GLU A 157 4.97 20.80 0.71
CA GLU A 157 5.95 21.70 0.10
C GLU A 157 6.58 21.09 -1.16
N ASP A 158 6.81 19.77 -1.13
CA ASP A 158 7.35 18.99 -2.23
C ASP A 158 7.03 17.50 -2.04
N TYR A 159 6.93 16.72 -3.12
CA TYR A 159 6.65 15.28 -3.06
C TYR A 159 7.10 14.53 -4.33
N VAL A 160 7.45 13.26 -4.14
CA VAL A 160 7.58 12.24 -5.18
C VAL A 160 6.65 11.08 -4.81
N CYS A 161 5.77 10.69 -5.73
CA CYS A 161 4.86 9.57 -5.55
C CYS A 161 5.00 8.62 -6.74
N LYS A 162 5.30 7.35 -6.48
CA LYS A 162 5.59 6.33 -7.49
C LYS A 162 4.66 5.14 -7.31
N LEU A 163 3.88 4.84 -8.34
CA LEU A 163 3.00 3.67 -8.42
C LEU A 163 3.56 2.63 -9.40
N PRO A 164 3.31 1.32 -9.20
CA PRO A 164 3.76 0.30 -10.14
C PRO A 164 2.97 0.40 -11.46
N MET A 165 3.66 0.35 -12.60
CA MET A 165 2.96 0.34 -13.91
C MET A 165 2.21 -0.97 -14.20
N MET A 166 2.63 -2.06 -13.55
CA MET A 166 2.09 -3.40 -13.73
C MET A 166 1.27 -3.79 -12.50
N SER A 167 -0.01 -4.11 -12.68
CA SER A 167 -0.93 -4.50 -11.60
C SER A 167 -0.59 -5.82 -10.89
N ALA A 168 0.39 -6.57 -11.42
CA ALA A 168 0.96 -7.73 -10.76
C ALA A 168 1.97 -7.37 -9.65
N HIS A 169 2.40 -6.10 -9.59
CA HIS A 169 3.29 -5.56 -8.56
C HIS A 169 2.52 -4.58 -7.67
N ILE A 170 2.93 -4.49 -6.42
CA ILE A 170 2.33 -3.60 -5.41
C ILE A 170 3.34 -2.58 -4.86
N THR A 171 4.49 -2.45 -5.53
CA THR A 171 5.61 -1.61 -5.12
C THR A 171 5.26 -0.13 -5.23
N GLU A 172 5.09 0.55 -4.11
CA GLU A 172 4.73 1.96 -4.01
C GLU A 172 5.76 2.74 -3.18
N PHE A 173 6.01 3.99 -3.58
CA PHE A 173 6.77 4.95 -2.78
C PHE A 173 6.03 6.28 -2.74
N PHE A 174 5.96 6.90 -1.57
CA PHE A 174 5.58 8.28 -1.37
C PHE A 174 6.60 8.94 -0.44
N ILE A 175 7.34 9.90 -0.97
CA ILE A 175 8.33 10.70 -0.23
C ILE A 175 7.83 12.13 -0.31
N ALA A 176 7.73 12.84 0.82
CA ALA A 176 7.28 14.23 0.80
C ALA A 176 7.91 15.08 1.90
N LYS A 177 7.97 16.38 1.63
CA LYS A 177 8.13 17.42 2.64
C LYS A 177 6.76 18.02 2.91
N VAL A 178 6.23 17.80 4.10
CA VAL A 178 4.87 18.19 4.50
C VAL A 178 4.89 19.56 5.16
N LYS A 179 3.85 20.38 4.93
CA LYS A 179 3.73 21.69 5.59
C LYS A 179 3.43 21.55 7.08
N ASP A 180 3.85 22.55 7.85
CA ASP A 180 3.61 22.60 9.30
C ASP A 180 2.13 22.37 9.66
N GLY A 181 1.88 21.48 10.62
CA GLY A 181 0.53 21.12 11.07
C GLY A 181 -0.27 20.21 10.13
N LYS A 182 0.30 19.75 9.00
CA LYS A 182 -0.37 18.81 8.06
C LYS A 182 0.07 17.35 8.20
N MET A 183 1.18 17.10 8.90
CA MET A 183 1.80 15.78 9.05
C MET A 183 0.83 14.67 9.48
N ASP A 184 -0.04 14.90 10.47
CA ASP A 184 -0.94 13.86 10.97
C ASP A 184 -2.05 13.50 9.98
N ALA A 185 -2.52 14.46 9.17
CA ALA A 185 -3.47 14.21 8.08
C ALA A 185 -2.82 13.40 6.95
N VAL A 186 -1.56 13.71 6.60
CA VAL A 186 -0.80 12.97 5.59
C VAL A 186 -0.51 11.53 6.05
N LYS A 187 -0.11 11.33 7.32
CA LYS A 187 0.05 9.98 7.90
C LYS A 187 -1.24 9.16 7.83
N ALA A 188 -2.36 9.73 8.26
CA ALA A 188 -3.65 9.03 8.24
C ALA A 188 -4.08 8.65 6.81
N ALA A 189 -3.81 9.51 5.83
CA ALA A 189 -4.06 9.23 4.42
C ALA A 189 -3.18 8.09 3.87
N LEU A 190 -1.89 8.05 4.23
CA LEU A 190 -0.98 6.95 3.85
C LEU A 190 -1.34 5.63 4.52
N GLN A 191 -1.79 5.66 5.78
CA GLN A 191 -2.31 4.46 6.46
C GLN A 191 -3.60 3.97 5.80
N ALA A 192 -4.53 4.87 5.45
CA ALA A 192 -5.75 4.51 4.73
C ALA A 192 -5.45 3.92 3.33
N ARG A 193 -4.40 4.37 2.64
CA ARG A 193 -3.90 3.73 1.41
C ARG A 193 -3.47 2.29 1.69
N GLN A 194 -2.64 2.07 2.72
CA GLN A 194 -2.14 0.74 3.06
C GLN A 194 -3.28 -0.22 3.43
N GLU A 195 -4.24 0.23 4.24
CA GLU A 195 -5.45 -0.54 4.59
C GLU A 195 -6.29 -0.88 3.34
N ALA A 196 -6.43 0.05 2.40
CA ALA A 196 -7.15 -0.19 1.15
C ALA A 196 -6.43 -1.20 0.22
N LEU A 197 -5.09 -1.22 0.23
CA LEU A 197 -4.31 -2.23 -0.48
C LEU A 197 -4.44 -3.61 0.20
N ALA A 198 -4.29 -3.67 1.52
CA ALA A 198 -4.41 -4.90 2.32
C ALA A 198 -5.81 -5.54 2.24
N GLY A 199 -6.87 -4.72 2.17
CA GLY A 199 -8.25 -5.16 1.95
C GLY A 199 -8.58 -5.59 0.52
N GLY A 200 -7.62 -5.50 -0.42
CA GLY A 200 -7.79 -5.90 -1.82
C GLY A 200 -7.74 -7.41 -2.04
N PHE A 201 -8.19 -7.86 -3.21
CA PHE A 201 -8.03 -9.25 -3.66
C PHE A 201 -6.60 -9.51 -4.17
N LEU A 202 -5.62 -9.41 -3.27
CA LEU A 202 -4.21 -9.64 -3.54
C LEU A 202 -3.84 -11.13 -3.46
N TYR A 203 -2.73 -11.49 -4.12
CA TYR A 203 -2.07 -12.77 -3.87
C TYR A 203 -1.44 -12.77 -2.47
N PRO A 204 -1.37 -13.91 -1.75
CA PRO A 204 -0.86 -13.95 -0.38
C PRO A 204 0.52 -13.30 -0.18
N SER A 205 1.46 -13.51 -1.11
CA SER A 205 2.79 -12.90 -1.07
C SER A 205 2.79 -11.37 -1.20
N LEU A 206 1.76 -10.79 -1.83
CA LEU A 206 1.58 -9.34 -1.91
C LEU A 206 0.91 -8.79 -0.65
N VAL A 207 0.12 -9.60 0.08
CA VAL A 207 -0.45 -9.19 1.38
C VAL A 207 0.66 -9.02 2.40
N GLU A 208 1.55 -10.02 2.54
CA GLU A 208 2.71 -9.95 3.44
C GLU A 208 3.59 -8.73 3.14
N LEU A 209 3.80 -8.42 1.86
CA LEU A 209 4.58 -7.25 1.43
C LEU A 209 3.90 -5.91 1.75
N VAL A 210 2.57 -5.84 1.66
CA VAL A 210 1.78 -4.65 2.06
C VAL A 210 1.73 -4.50 3.59
N GLU A 211 1.80 -5.59 4.34
CA GLU A 211 1.88 -5.57 5.81
C GLU A 211 3.26 -5.11 6.33
N ASP A 212 4.37 -5.41 5.62
CA ASP A 212 5.72 -4.91 5.95
C ASP A 212 6.04 -3.51 5.37
N TYR A 213 5.01 -2.73 5.05
CA TYR A 213 5.18 -1.32 4.67
C TYR A 213 5.95 -0.54 5.75
N LYS A 214 6.74 0.46 5.32
CA LYS A 214 7.38 1.40 6.25
C LYS A 214 6.70 2.75 6.14
N LEU A 215 6.53 3.41 7.28
CA LEU A 215 6.03 4.78 7.41
C LEU A 215 6.91 5.52 8.41
N VAL A 216 7.85 6.31 7.89
CA VAL A 216 8.93 6.97 8.67
C VAL A 216 8.80 8.48 8.55
N VAL A 217 9.02 9.20 9.65
CA VAL A 217 8.90 10.66 9.71
C VAL A 217 10.08 11.29 10.44
N ASN A 218 10.76 12.19 9.74
CA ASN A 218 11.93 12.93 10.22
C ASN A 218 11.63 14.44 10.09
N GLY A 219 11.25 15.06 11.21
CA GLY A 219 10.76 16.44 11.21
C GLY A 219 9.53 16.61 10.32
N ASN A 220 9.66 17.44 9.28
CA ASN A 220 8.62 17.69 8.28
C ASN A 220 8.69 16.73 7.07
N TYR A 221 9.67 15.83 7.00
CA TYR A 221 9.76 14.84 5.94
C TYR A 221 9.05 13.54 6.31
N ILE A 222 8.46 12.88 5.32
CA ILE A 222 7.80 11.58 5.44
C ILE A 222 8.21 10.66 4.29
N LEU A 223 8.46 9.39 4.62
CA LEU A 223 8.56 8.27 3.69
C LEU A 223 7.43 7.29 4.00
N PHE A 224 6.70 6.89 2.96
CA PHE A 224 5.91 5.67 2.91
C PHE A 224 6.45 4.80 1.78
N CYS A 225 6.72 3.52 2.05
CA CYS A 225 7.11 2.59 1.00
C CYS A 225 6.57 1.17 1.25
N ILE A 226 6.25 0.50 0.14
CA ILE A 226 5.97 -0.93 0.03
C ILE A 226 6.94 -1.47 -1.00
N THR A 227 7.94 -2.25 -0.57
CA THR A 227 8.98 -2.84 -1.44
C THR A 227 9.75 -3.92 -0.69
N GLU A 228 10.32 -4.90 -1.39
CA GLU A 228 11.12 -5.97 -0.76
C GLU A 228 12.41 -5.43 -0.10
N ASN A 229 12.83 -4.21 -0.49
CA ASN A 229 14.03 -3.52 0.00
C ASN A 229 13.69 -2.32 0.92
N ALA A 230 12.59 -2.39 1.66
CA ALA A 230 12.07 -1.21 2.38
C ALA A 230 13.03 -0.65 3.44
N ASP A 231 13.79 -1.50 4.14
CA ASP A 231 14.78 -1.06 5.12
C ASP A 231 15.90 -0.21 4.49
N GLN A 232 16.36 -0.54 3.28
CA GLN A 232 17.36 0.25 2.54
C GLN A 232 16.78 1.59 2.07
N ALA A 233 15.50 1.62 1.68
CA ALA A 233 14.82 2.87 1.36
C ALA A 233 14.65 3.78 2.60
N VAL A 234 14.45 3.19 3.79
CA VAL A 234 14.44 3.92 5.07
C VAL A 234 15.83 4.46 5.42
N GLU A 235 16.89 3.67 5.25
CA GLU A 235 18.28 4.10 5.47
C GLU A 235 18.63 5.30 4.59
N ILE A 236 18.34 5.24 3.28
CA ILE A 236 18.55 6.35 2.35
C ILE A 236 17.70 7.57 2.72
N PHE A 237 16.44 7.39 3.12
CA PHE A 237 15.61 8.52 3.58
C PHE A 237 16.15 9.17 4.85
N ASP A 238 16.62 8.37 5.81
CA ASP A 238 17.19 8.82 7.07
C ASP A 238 18.47 9.64 6.87
N ASP A 239 19.39 9.18 6.02
CA ASP A 239 20.67 9.84 5.71
C ASP A 239 20.51 11.28 5.16
N TYR A 240 19.38 11.56 4.52
CA TYR A 240 19.07 12.86 3.93
C TYR A 240 18.19 13.76 4.81
N THR A 241 17.60 13.25 5.89
CA THR A 241 16.54 13.95 6.65
C THR A 241 16.72 14.01 8.18
N LYS A 242 17.77 13.39 8.74
CA LYS A 242 18.10 13.39 10.18
C LYS A 242 19.23 14.35 10.59
#